data_AF-A0A954QFH3-F1
#
_entry.id   AF-A0A954QFH3-F1
#
_cell.length_a   1.000
_cell.length_b   1.000
_cell.length_c   1.000
_cell.angle_alpha   90.00
_cell.angle_beta   90.00
_cell.angle_gamma   90.00
#
_symmetry.space_group_name_H-M   'P 1'
#
loop_
_entity.id
_entity.type
_entity.pdbx_description
1 polymer ?
#
loop_
_entity_poly.entity_id
_entity_poly.type
_entity_poly.pdbx_seq_one_letter_code
_entity_poly.pdbx_strand_id
1 'polypeptide(L)'
;MTSPARYGISILLAIALLNVCPIGLAEIYHRETSSVIPGTEGLWPKPGVSFANLSLEFADLSGFDLTDANFTGADLRNAILQGSWLLRAVFDDAIVEGTDLTCTGPNEGLTAEQLYSTASYRNKSLMETEFSQAMFGCSGDFREWDFTDQNLSGANFAWAELSRANLSGANLTQAYMMGANLTQTNLSGANLQNANLSHSTVTNADFADAIIKGARLESIRDGGLNSEQFYKTASYQAKDLVGIVFGQSDLSGWDFRRQNLTDAVFSQLPCMNCLVTTSVENADFTGAIIKGADFWGVQSLLREQVYSTASYAAKDLRGINLGDIDLSDWDFHAQDLSNAYLRGTLAQTDFRDANLSNADLAASSLPTAIFSSGTIYNQWTVFPADFDPQSVGLTRIESVRGDFNADSVIDVADIELLQRQVQGILDNRLSPAKFDVNQDGNVTPDDAQLWTKQIALTYFGDANLDGQFDSEDLVTVFVAGEYEDTKYKNSIWHTGDWNSDGEFNSADLVLAFTDGGFERGPRTIIAVPEPSSTADPLFFFAIAYAAIRNLRGTGRLLTTKASPLPTTS
;
A
#
# COMPACT_ATOMS: atom_id res chain seq x y z
N MET A 1 -2.67 -19.94 11.12
CA MET A 1 -1.84 -21.09 10.72
C MET A 1 -2.66 -21.95 9.77
N THR A 2 -2.01 -22.43 8.69
CA THR A 2 -2.48 -23.15 7.48
C THR A 2 -3.03 -22.29 6.33
N SER A 3 -2.09 -22.02 5.41
CA SER A 3 -2.12 -21.45 4.06
C SER A 3 -3.32 -21.82 3.15
N PRO A 4 -3.82 -20.89 2.30
CA PRO A 4 -4.55 -21.24 1.09
C PRO A 4 -3.57 -21.51 -0.05
N ALA A 5 -2.94 -22.68 -0.04
CA ALA A 5 -2.29 -23.25 -1.21
C ALA A 5 -3.35 -23.96 -2.07
N ARG A 6 -4.04 -23.20 -2.93
CA ARG A 6 -4.85 -23.74 -4.05
C ARG A 6 -4.81 -22.78 -5.23
N TYR A 7 -3.65 -22.69 -5.88
CA TYR A 7 -3.55 -22.22 -7.26
C TYR A 7 -3.22 -23.41 -8.17
N GLY A 8 -4.27 -23.91 -8.83
CA GLY A 8 -4.31 -24.21 -10.26
C GLY A 8 -3.42 -25.27 -10.93
N ILE A 9 -2.37 -25.82 -10.33
CA ILE A 9 -1.36 -26.58 -11.11
C ILE A 9 -1.66 -28.11 -11.25
N SER A 10 -2.81 -28.67 -10.85
CA SER A 10 -2.91 -30.15 -10.79
C SER A 10 -4.19 -30.85 -11.26
N ILE A 11 -4.97 -30.27 -12.18
CA ILE A 11 -6.00 -31.06 -12.88
C ILE A 11 -5.89 -31.02 -14.41
N LEU A 12 -5.44 -29.93 -15.03
CA LEU A 12 -5.32 -29.84 -16.50
C LEU A 12 -4.05 -30.48 -17.08
N LEU A 13 -2.91 -30.44 -16.36
CA LEU A 13 -1.67 -31.08 -16.84
C LEU A 13 -1.75 -32.62 -16.86
N ALA A 14 -2.63 -33.21 -16.04
CA ALA A 14 -2.90 -34.66 -16.06
C ALA A 14 -3.82 -35.08 -17.22
N ILE A 15 -4.58 -34.14 -17.80
CA ILE A 15 -5.50 -34.40 -18.92
C ILE A 15 -4.77 -34.24 -20.27
N ALA A 16 -3.75 -33.38 -20.35
CA ALA A 16 -2.94 -33.23 -21.57
C ALA A 16 -2.05 -34.46 -21.90
N LEU A 17 -1.75 -35.32 -20.92
CA LEU A 17 -0.93 -36.54 -21.11
C LEU A 17 -1.74 -37.81 -21.36
N LEU A 18 -3.07 -37.75 -21.28
CA LEU A 18 -3.96 -38.87 -21.55
C LEU A 18 -4.87 -38.45 -22.71
N ASN A 19 -4.65 -39.02 -23.90
CA ASN A 19 -5.50 -38.92 -25.09
C ASN A 19 -6.94 -39.48 -24.87
N VAL A 20 -7.58 -39.12 -23.77
CA VAL A 20 -8.92 -39.54 -23.36
C VAL A 20 -9.68 -38.26 -23.01
N CYS A 21 -10.20 -37.63 -24.06
CA CYS A 21 -11.20 -36.59 -23.94
C CYS A 21 -12.50 -37.25 -23.46
N PRO A 22 -13.04 -36.94 -22.26
CA PRO A 22 -14.41 -37.28 -21.96
C PRO A 22 -15.28 -36.39 -22.85
N ILE A 23 -16.11 -37.02 -23.67
CA ILE A 23 -17.09 -36.38 -24.54
C ILE A 23 -18.16 -35.74 -23.63
N GLY A 24 -17.84 -34.62 -23.02
CA GLY A 24 -18.73 -33.69 -22.34
C GLY A 24 -18.47 -32.32 -22.96
N LEU A 25 -19.53 -31.58 -23.26
CA LEU A 25 -19.47 -30.24 -23.85
C LEU A 25 -18.43 -29.41 -23.11
N ALA A 26 -17.39 -29.02 -23.83
CA ALA A 26 -16.33 -28.25 -23.27
C ALA A 26 -16.77 -26.79 -23.29
N GLU A 27 -16.91 -26.19 -22.12
CA GLU A 27 -17.45 -24.86 -21.90
C GLU A 27 -16.33 -23.93 -21.43
N ILE A 28 -16.33 -22.69 -21.90
CA ILE A 28 -15.42 -21.63 -21.41
C ILE A 28 -16.15 -20.91 -20.28
N TYR A 29 -15.56 -20.93 -19.10
CA TYR A 29 -16.18 -20.38 -17.89
C TYR A 29 -15.63 -19.01 -17.56
N HIS A 30 -16.52 -18.13 -17.10
CA HIS A 30 -16.18 -16.89 -16.45
C HIS A 30 -15.62 -17.20 -15.06
N ARG A 31 -14.37 -16.80 -14.79
CA ARG A 31 -13.64 -17.27 -13.60
C ARG A 31 -14.27 -16.86 -12.27
N GLU A 32 -14.94 -15.69 -12.23
CA GLU A 32 -15.52 -15.16 -10.98
C GLU A 32 -16.90 -15.76 -10.66
N THR A 33 -17.76 -15.88 -11.67
CA THR A 33 -19.14 -16.37 -11.50
C THR A 33 -19.25 -17.88 -11.67
N SER A 34 -18.21 -18.53 -12.22
CA SER A 34 -18.23 -19.94 -12.64
C SER A 34 -19.35 -20.26 -13.66
N SER A 35 -19.90 -19.26 -14.35
CA SER A 35 -20.90 -19.45 -15.40
C SER A 35 -20.24 -19.63 -16.76
N VAL A 36 -20.91 -20.34 -17.69
CA VAL A 36 -20.49 -20.40 -19.09
C VAL A 36 -20.55 -19.01 -19.69
N ILE A 37 -19.52 -18.61 -20.43
CA ILE A 37 -19.49 -17.33 -21.14
C ILE A 37 -20.46 -17.39 -22.32
N PRO A 38 -21.46 -16.49 -22.40
CA PRO A 38 -22.42 -16.50 -23.50
C PRO A 38 -21.75 -16.43 -24.87
N GLY A 39 -22.21 -17.24 -25.82
CA GLY A 39 -21.64 -17.32 -27.17
C GLY A 39 -20.43 -18.25 -27.30
N THR A 40 -19.95 -18.83 -26.20
CA THR A 40 -18.88 -19.85 -26.21
C THR A 40 -19.40 -21.28 -26.12
N GLU A 41 -20.72 -21.49 -26.18
CA GLU A 41 -21.33 -22.80 -25.96
C GLU A 41 -20.83 -23.82 -27.00
N GLY A 42 -20.13 -24.86 -26.52
CA GLY A 42 -19.55 -25.89 -27.38
C GLY A 42 -18.28 -25.49 -28.13
N LEU A 43 -17.71 -24.30 -27.85
CA LEU A 43 -16.37 -23.93 -28.28
C LEU A 43 -15.33 -24.54 -27.33
N TRP A 44 -14.34 -25.21 -27.90
CA TRP A 44 -13.21 -25.76 -27.16
C TRP A 44 -11.92 -24.99 -27.52
N PRO A 45 -11.17 -24.47 -26.55
CA PRO A 45 -9.84 -23.89 -26.78
C PRO A 45 -8.91 -24.92 -27.43
N LYS A 46 -8.54 -24.67 -28.69
CA LYS A 46 -7.69 -25.56 -29.50
C LYS A 46 -7.09 -24.80 -30.69
N PRO A 47 -6.14 -25.40 -31.43
CA PRO A 47 -5.60 -24.76 -32.62
C PRO A 47 -6.68 -24.43 -33.67
N GLY A 48 -6.60 -23.24 -34.27
CA GLY A 48 -7.51 -22.75 -35.30
C GLY A 48 -8.92 -22.40 -34.81
N VAL A 49 -9.18 -22.39 -33.50
CA VAL A 49 -10.48 -22.00 -32.94
C VAL A 49 -10.75 -20.52 -33.24
N SER A 50 -12.01 -20.17 -33.52
CA SER A 50 -12.41 -18.79 -33.76
C SER A 50 -13.22 -18.26 -32.58
N PHE A 51 -12.69 -17.22 -31.94
CA PHE A 51 -13.31 -16.41 -30.91
C PHE A 51 -13.70 -15.01 -31.41
N ALA A 52 -13.67 -14.79 -32.72
CA ALA A 52 -13.89 -13.48 -33.31
C ALA A 52 -15.20 -12.81 -32.86
N ASN A 53 -15.10 -11.56 -32.40
CA ASN A 53 -16.19 -10.72 -31.90
C ASN A 53 -16.96 -11.29 -30.69
N LEU A 54 -16.40 -12.29 -29.99
CA LEU A 54 -16.97 -12.77 -28.74
C LEU A 54 -16.49 -11.92 -27.57
N SER A 55 -17.37 -11.77 -26.57
CA SER A 55 -16.93 -11.35 -25.24
C SER A 55 -16.35 -12.58 -24.54
N LEU A 56 -15.08 -12.47 -24.16
CA LEU A 56 -14.29 -13.43 -23.40
C LEU A 56 -13.81 -12.79 -22.10
N GLU A 57 -14.57 -11.83 -21.57
CA GLU A 57 -14.25 -11.15 -20.33
C GLU A 57 -14.12 -12.18 -19.21
N PHE A 58 -13.03 -12.12 -18.45
CA PHE A 58 -12.70 -13.08 -17.38
C PHE A 58 -12.62 -14.56 -17.81
N ALA A 59 -12.45 -14.84 -19.12
CA ALA A 59 -12.27 -16.20 -19.62
C ALA A 59 -10.95 -16.80 -19.15
N ASP A 60 -10.99 -18.05 -18.69
CA ASP A 60 -9.76 -18.83 -18.44
C ASP A 60 -9.38 -19.62 -19.72
N LEU A 61 -8.34 -19.13 -20.40
CA LEU A 61 -7.71 -19.72 -21.58
C LEU A 61 -6.26 -20.15 -21.29
N SER A 62 -5.92 -20.34 -20.01
CA SER A 62 -4.55 -20.65 -19.58
C SER A 62 -4.05 -22.00 -20.10
N GLY A 63 -2.79 -22.04 -20.53
CA GLY A 63 -2.07 -23.26 -20.92
C GLY A 63 -2.59 -23.99 -22.17
N PHE A 64 -3.62 -23.46 -22.85
CA PHE A 64 -4.13 -24.08 -24.07
C PHE A 64 -3.21 -23.83 -25.27
N ASP A 65 -3.15 -24.80 -26.18
CA ASP A 65 -2.61 -24.59 -27.52
C ASP A 65 -3.67 -23.88 -28.36
N LEU A 66 -3.42 -22.58 -28.59
CA LEU A 66 -4.27 -21.66 -29.34
C LEU A 66 -3.56 -21.22 -30.63
N THR A 67 -2.67 -22.07 -31.15
CA THR A 67 -2.00 -21.85 -32.44
C THR A 67 -3.05 -21.61 -33.53
N ASP A 68 -2.86 -20.60 -34.37
CA ASP A 68 -3.81 -20.17 -35.42
C ASP A 68 -5.21 -19.75 -34.91
N ALA A 69 -5.41 -19.53 -33.60
CA ALA A 69 -6.68 -19.08 -33.07
C ALA A 69 -7.02 -17.66 -33.56
N ASN A 70 -8.30 -17.39 -33.79
CA ASN A 70 -8.77 -16.09 -34.26
C ASN A 70 -9.49 -15.32 -33.14
N PHE A 71 -8.83 -14.29 -32.60
CA PHE A 71 -9.35 -13.34 -31.61
C PHE A 71 -9.77 -12.01 -32.23
N THR A 72 -10.00 -11.94 -33.56
CA THR A 72 -10.33 -10.67 -34.23
C THR A 72 -11.55 -10.01 -33.58
N GLY A 73 -11.40 -8.79 -33.07
CA GLY A 73 -12.46 -8.04 -32.40
C GLY A 73 -13.00 -8.66 -31.10
N ALA A 74 -12.32 -9.67 -30.55
CA ALA A 74 -12.72 -10.28 -29.28
C ALA A 74 -12.42 -9.35 -28.10
N ASP A 75 -13.28 -9.37 -27.08
CA ASP A 75 -13.07 -8.65 -25.83
C ASP A 75 -12.49 -9.62 -24.79
N LEU A 76 -11.19 -9.50 -24.51
CA LEU A 76 -10.43 -10.35 -23.59
C LEU A 76 -10.14 -9.65 -22.26
N ARG A 77 -10.90 -8.60 -21.90
CA ARG A 77 -10.66 -7.88 -20.65
C ARG A 77 -10.64 -8.84 -19.45
N ASN A 78 -9.59 -8.75 -18.65
CA ASN A 78 -9.37 -9.63 -17.48
C ASN A 78 -9.34 -11.14 -17.77
N ALA A 79 -9.25 -11.54 -19.04
CA ALA A 79 -9.07 -12.93 -19.44
C ALA A 79 -7.69 -13.44 -19.05
N ILE A 80 -7.55 -14.73 -18.82
CA ILE A 80 -6.29 -15.39 -18.51
C ILE A 80 -5.80 -16.13 -19.75
N LEU A 81 -4.72 -15.67 -20.36
CA LEU A 81 -4.01 -16.35 -21.44
C LEU A 81 -2.65 -16.90 -20.99
N GLN A 82 -2.41 -16.93 -19.67
CA GLN A 82 -1.17 -17.38 -19.07
C GLN A 82 -0.65 -18.68 -19.70
N GLY A 83 0.58 -18.63 -20.24
CA GLY A 83 1.28 -19.79 -20.80
C GLY A 83 0.59 -20.47 -21.99
N SER A 84 -0.37 -19.81 -22.64
CA SER A 84 -1.03 -20.32 -23.84
C SER A 84 -0.13 -20.18 -25.07
N TRP A 85 -0.18 -21.16 -25.98
CA TRP A 85 0.56 -21.07 -27.24
C TRP A 85 -0.26 -20.29 -28.26
N LEU A 86 0.21 -19.10 -28.61
CA LEU A 86 -0.49 -18.16 -29.50
C LEU A 86 0.17 -18.03 -30.87
N LEU A 87 0.92 -19.04 -31.29
CA LEU A 87 1.66 -19.00 -32.55
C LEU A 87 0.71 -18.78 -33.73
N ARG A 88 0.91 -17.70 -34.50
CA ARG A 88 0.05 -17.28 -35.63
C ARG A 88 -1.42 -17.01 -35.26
N ALA A 89 -1.75 -16.90 -33.97
CA ALA A 89 -3.05 -16.39 -33.57
C ALA A 89 -3.24 -14.95 -34.08
N VAL A 90 -4.47 -14.57 -34.37
CA VAL A 90 -4.83 -13.24 -34.91
C VAL A 90 -5.54 -12.44 -33.83
N PHE A 91 -5.02 -11.27 -33.48
CA PHE A 91 -5.54 -10.38 -32.44
C PHE A 91 -6.07 -9.05 -33.00
N ASP A 92 -6.32 -8.99 -34.31
CA ASP A 92 -6.72 -7.76 -34.99
C ASP A 92 -7.97 -7.16 -34.32
N ASP A 93 -7.86 -5.91 -33.89
CA ASP A 93 -8.95 -5.19 -33.20
C ASP A 93 -9.42 -5.82 -31.86
N ALA A 94 -8.70 -6.79 -31.29
CA ALA A 94 -9.01 -7.35 -29.97
C ALA A 94 -8.77 -6.34 -28.83
N ILE A 95 -9.53 -6.45 -27.74
CA ILE A 95 -9.34 -5.67 -26.50
C ILE A 95 -8.66 -6.58 -25.47
N VAL A 96 -7.52 -6.16 -24.91
CA VAL A 96 -6.67 -6.97 -24.00
C VAL A 96 -6.28 -6.25 -22.70
N GLU A 97 -7.08 -5.28 -22.26
CA GLU A 97 -6.85 -4.55 -21.00
C GLU A 97 -7.03 -5.49 -19.80
N GLY A 98 -6.13 -5.44 -18.81
CA GLY A 98 -6.15 -6.35 -17.65
C GLY A 98 -5.96 -7.84 -17.99
N THR A 99 -5.72 -8.19 -19.26
CA THR A 99 -5.51 -9.58 -19.66
C THR A 99 -4.22 -10.12 -19.05
N ASP A 100 -4.28 -11.33 -18.50
CA ASP A 100 -3.09 -12.03 -18.05
C ASP A 100 -2.35 -12.66 -19.23
N LEU A 101 -1.29 -11.99 -19.67
CA LEU A 101 -0.36 -12.38 -20.74
C LEU A 101 0.97 -12.91 -20.15
N THR A 102 0.96 -13.37 -18.89
CA THR A 102 2.16 -13.96 -18.29
C THR A 102 2.57 -15.19 -19.09
N CYS A 103 3.88 -15.36 -19.30
CA CYS A 103 4.42 -16.47 -20.08
C CYS A 103 3.94 -16.55 -21.54
N THR A 104 3.50 -15.44 -22.14
CA THR A 104 3.15 -15.41 -23.56
C THR A 104 4.15 -14.58 -24.39
N GLY A 105 5.46 -14.61 -24.10
CA GLY A 105 6.46 -13.89 -24.91
C GLY A 105 6.69 -14.51 -26.31
N PRO A 106 7.53 -13.92 -27.18
CA PRO A 106 7.69 -14.34 -28.58
C PRO A 106 8.23 -15.76 -28.77
N ASN A 107 8.88 -16.34 -27.74
CA ASN A 107 9.37 -17.72 -27.77
C ASN A 107 8.35 -18.75 -27.26
N GLU A 108 7.26 -18.29 -26.63
CA GLU A 108 6.36 -19.11 -25.81
C GLU A 108 4.87 -18.82 -26.07
N GLY A 109 4.54 -17.74 -26.79
CA GLY A 109 3.18 -17.27 -27.05
C GLY A 109 3.10 -16.06 -28.01
N LEU A 110 2.64 -14.93 -27.50
CA LEU A 110 2.35 -13.67 -28.19
C LEU A 110 3.63 -12.97 -28.68
N THR A 111 3.65 -12.56 -29.94
CA THR A 111 4.70 -11.70 -30.50
C THR A 111 4.34 -10.22 -30.40
N ALA A 112 5.36 -9.36 -30.54
CA ALA A 112 5.17 -7.92 -30.62
C ALA A 112 4.14 -7.53 -31.70
N GLU A 113 4.25 -8.10 -32.90
CA GLU A 113 3.32 -7.82 -34.00
C GLU A 113 1.87 -8.18 -33.65
N GLN A 114 1.66 -9.26 -32.90
CA GLN A 114 0.33 -9.68 -32.46
C GLN A 114 -0.23 -8.72 -31.40
N LEU A 115 0.58 -8.29 -30.43
CA LEU A 115 0.14 -7.27 -29.48
C LEU A 115 -0.20 -5.96 -30.21
N TYR A 116 0.63 -5.54 -31.17
CA TYR A 116 0.46 -4.28 -31.88
C TYR A 116 -0.80 -4.23 -32.76
N SER A 117 -1.34 -5.38 -33.15
CA SER A 117 -2.57 -5.46 -33.94
C SER A 117 -3.85 -5.32 -33.12
N THR A 118 -3.76 -5.41 -31.79
CA THR A 118 -4.89 -5.20 -30.87
C THR A 118 -5.46 -3.78 -30.98
N ALA A 119 -6.74 -3.61 -30.64
CA ALA A 119 -7.34 -2.29 -30.45
C ALA A 119 -6.71 -1.57 -29.25
N SER A 120 -6.50 -2.29 -28.14
CA SER A 120 -5.83 -1.82 -26.93
C SER A 120 -4.49 -1.12 -27.21
N TYR A 121 -3.58 -1.77 -27.94
CA TYR A 121 -2.28 -1.17 -28.27
C TYR A 121 -2.39 0.07 -29.16
N ARG A 122 -3.25 0.04 -30.19
CA ARG A 122 -3.44 1.18 -31.11
C ARG A 122 -4.11 2.36 -30.43
N ASN A 123 -4.97 2.10 -29.45
CA ASN A 123 -5.64 3.11 -28.64
C ASN A 123 -4.81 3.57 -27.42
N LYS A 124 -3.56 3.10 -27.29
CA LYS A 124 -2.65 3.43 -26.19
C LYS A 124 -3.18 3.00 -24.81
N SER A 125 -3.85 1.85 -24.73
CA SER A 125 -4.47 1.35 -23.50
C SER A 125 -4.09 -0.11 -23.26
N LEU A 126 -3.10 -0.32 -22.39
CA LEU A 126 -2.62 -1.62 -21.90
C LEU A 126 -2.59 -1.61 -20.35
N MET A 127 -3.54 -0.89 -19.76
CA MET A 127 -3.67 -0.74 -18.32
C MET A 127 -3.83 -2.11 -17.66
N GLU A 128 -3.14 -2.31 -16.53
CA GLU A 128 -3.22 -3.50 -15.68
C GLU A 128 -2.90 -4.83 -16.38
N THR A 129 -2.42 -4.82 -17.62
CA THR A 129 -2.04 -6.04 -18.33
C THR A 129 -0.84 -6.70 -17.63
N GLU A 130 -0.91 -8.02 -17.47
CA GLU A 130 0.17 -8.78 -16.83
C GLU A 130 1.18 -9.27 -17.86
N PHE A 131 2.40 -8.74 -17.78
CA PHE A 131 3.58 -9.08 -18.58
C PHE A 131 4.69 -9.70 -17.72
N SER A 132 4.38 -10.21 -16.52
CA SER A 132 5.39 -10.69 -15.59
C SER A 132 6.00 -12.04 -16.03
N GLN A 133 7.20 -12.34 -15.55
CA GLN A 133 7.74 -13.69 -15.63
C GLN A 133 7.09 -14.57 -14.55
N ALA A 134 6.58 -15.74 -14.91
CA ALA A 134 6.13 -16.70 -13.89
C ALA A 134 7.32 -17.45 -13.24
N MET A 135 7.14 -17.83 -11.97
CA MET A 135 8.12 -18.59 -11.18
C MET A 135 8.50 -19.98 -11.76
N PHE A 136 7.88 -20.44 -12.85
CA PHE A 136 7.93 -21.82 -13.34
C PHE A 136 8.59 -22.05 -14.71
N GLY A 137 9.56 -21.23 -15.09
CA GLY A 137 10.51 -21.56 -16.18
C GLY A 137 10.11 -21.13 -17.59
N CYS A 138 9.10 -20.27 -17.72
CA CYS A 138 8.79 -19.51 -18.93
C CYS A 138 9.48 -18.13 -18.88
N SER A 139 9.72 -17.52 -20.03
CA SER A 139 10.35 -16.22 -20.19
C SER A 139 9.31 -15.13 -20.48
N GLY A 140 9.17 -14.16 -19.58
CA GLY A 140 8.49 -12.88 -19.85
C GLY A 140 9.39 -11.99 -20.71
N ASP A 141 9.65 -12.42 -21.95
CA ASP A 141 10.60 -11.79 -22.87
C ASP A 141 9.92 -10.72 -23.73
N PHE A 142 10.23 -9.47 -23.46
CA PHE A 142 9.71 -8.28 -24.15
C PHE A 142 10.85 -7.41 -24.69
N ARG A 143 12.00 -8.02 -24.99
CA ARG A 143 13.16 -7.29 -25.52
C ARG A 143 12.84 -6.64 -26.83
N GLU A 144 13.26 -5.38 -26.96
CA GLU A 144 13.07 -4.58 -28.18
C GLU A 144 11.60 -4.30 -28.53
N TRP A 145 10.65 -4.60 -27.62
CA TRP A 145 9.26 -4.22 -27.82
C TRP A 145 9.08 -2.71 -27.71
N ASP A 146 8.13 -2.18 -28.47
CA ASP A 146 7.73 -0.79 -28.49
C ASP A 146 6.48 -0.62 -27.63
N PHE A 147 6.61 0.19 -26.60
CA PHE A 147 5.55 0.62 -25.70
C PHE A 147 5.47 2.15 -25.65
N THR A 148 5.96 2.83 -26.69
CA THR A 148 5.99 4.30 -26.77
C THR A 148 4.59 4.88 -26.58
N ASP A 149 4.47 5.86 -25.67
CA ASP A 149 3.23 6.56 -25.31
C ASP A 149 2.07 5.64 -24.89
N GLN A 150 2.33 4.38 -24.52
CA GLN A 150 1.28 3.46 -24.06
C GLN A 150 0.83 3.82 -22.65
N ASN A 151 -0.47 3.71 -22.36
CA ASN A 151 -0.96 3.67 -21.00
C ASN A 151 -0.76 2.26 -20.43
N LEU A 152 0.20 2.13 -19.52
CA LEU A 152 0.60 0.91 -18.82
C LEU A 152 0.43 1.10 -17.30
N SER A 153 -0.49 1.97 -16.87
CA SER A 153 -0.76 2.18 -15.45
C SER A 153 -1.17 0.87 -14.79
N GLY A 154 -0.59 0.56 -13.64
CA GLY A 154 -0.83 -0.70 -12.92
C GLY A 154 -0.31 -1.97 -13.61
N ALA A 155 0.26 -1.89 -14.82
CA ALA A 155 0.74 -3.06 -15.54
C ALA A 155 1.86 -3.78 -14.77
N ASN A 156 1.89 -5.11 -14.87
CA ASN A 156 2.84 -5.92 -14.12
C ASN A 156 3.93 -6.50 -15.04
N PHE A 157 5.13 -5.96 -14.94
CA PHE A 157 6.36 -6.42 -15.58
C PHE A 157 7.34 -7.08 -14.58
N ALA A 158 6.87 -7.59 -13.44
CA ALA A 158 7.77 -8.17 -12.44
C ALA A 158 8.61 -9.29 -13.05
N TRP A 159 9.93 -9.22 -12.86
CA TRP A 159 10.93 -10.15 -13.39
C TRP A 159 10.96 -10.30 -14.92
N ALA A 160 10.28 -9.41 -15.66
CA ALA A 160 10.27 -9.42 -17.12
C ALA A 160 11.63 -9.01 -17.70
N GLU A 161 11.93 -9.51 -18.89
CA GLU A 161 13.11 -9.16 -19.66
C GLU A 161 12.73 -8.07 -20.68
N LEU A 162 13.04 -6.83 -20.36
CA LEU A 162 12.69 -5.63 -21.12
C LEU A 162 13.90 -4.97 -21.78
N SER A 163 15.06 -5.66 -21.87
CA SER A 163 16.25 -5.00 -22.40
C SER A 163 16.03 -4.45 -23.81
N ARG A 164 16.44 -3.19 -24.01
CA ARG A 164 16.25 -2.40 -25.24
C ARG A 164 14.80 -2.15 -25.65
N ALA A 165 13.81 -2.43 -24.80
CA ALA A 165 12.44 -2.01 -25.05
C ALA A 165 12.36 -0.47 -25.10
N ASN A 166 11.36 0.04 -25.82
CA ASN A 166 11.08 1.46 -25.90
C ASN A 166 9.81 1.80 -25.10
N LEU A 167 9.99 2.35 -23.90
CA LEU A 167 8.92 2.82 -23.01
C LEU A 167 8.86 4.36 -22.98
N SER A 168 9.41 5.06 -23.97
CA SER A 168 9.43 6.52 -23.96
C SER A 168 8.02 7.10 -23.96
N GLY A 169 7.77 8.07 -23.10
CA GLY A 169 6.45 8.71 -22.95
C GLY A 169 5.36 7.82 -22.35
N ALA A 170 5.65 6.56 -22.02
CA ALA A 170 4.65 5.64 -21.48
C ALA A 170 4.16 6.10 -20.09
N ASN A 171 2.87 5.89 -19.81
CA ASN A 171 2.34 6.05 -18.47
C ASN A 171 2.49 4.72 -17.71
N LEU A 172 3.45 4.65 -16.79
CA LEU A 172 3.76 3.50 -15.93
C LEU A 172 3.38 3.78 -14.47
N THR A 173 2.43 4.69 -14.23
CA THR A 173 1.98 5.02 -12.87
C THR A 173 1.54 3.73 -12.15
N GLN A 174 2.07 3.49 -10.94
CA GLN A 174 1.82 2.28 -10.14
C GLN A 174 2.18 0.94 -10.81
N ALA A 175 2.97 0.94 -11.89
CA ALA A 175 3.39 -0.30 -12.53
C ALA A 175 4.30 -1.15 -11.62
N TYR A 176 4.16 -2.47 -11.70
CA TYR A 176 4.98 -3.43 -10.95
C TYR A 176 6.14 -3.92 -11.82
N MET A 177 7.35 -3.42 -11.61
CA MET A 177 8.54 -3.77 -12.40
C MET A 177 9.66 -4.40 -11.55
N MET A 178 9.29 -4.96 -10.39
CA MET A 178 10.24 -5.52 -9.44
C MET A 178 11.07 -6.63 -10.09
N GLY A 179 12.39 -6.53 -10.02
CA GLY A 179 13.29 -7.54 -10.58
C GLY A 179 13.39 -7.57 -12.10
N ALA A 180 12.73 -6.66 -12.83
CA ALA A 180 12.79 -6.61 -14.28
C ALA A 180 14.19 -6.25 -14.80
N ASN A 181 14.56 -6.77 -15.97
CA ASN A 181 15.77 -6.36 -16.67
C ASN A 181 15.46 -5.24 -17.66
N LEU A 182 15.82 -4.01 -17.30
CA LEU A 182 15.63 -2.79 -18.08
C LEU A 182 16.93 -2.31 -18.75
N THR A 183 17.92 -3.19 -18.94
CA THR A 183 19.19 -2.83 -19.57
C THR A 183 18.99 -2.16 -20.93
N GLN A 184 19.55 -0.96 -21.13
CA GLN A 184 19.41 -0.16 -22.37
C GLN A 184 17.96 0.18 -22.76
N THR A 185 17.01 0.11 -21.84
CA THR A 185 15.61 0.50 -22.09
C THR A 185 15.50 2.01 -22.23
N ASN A 186 14.68 2.48 -23.16
CA ASN A 186 14.35 3.89 -23.26
C ASN A 186 13.13 4.20 -22.37
N LEU A 187 13.33 4.87 -21.24
CA LEU A 187 12.28 5.35 -20.34
C LEU A 187 12.13 6.89 -20.42
N SER A 188 12.64 7.51 -21.48
CA SER A 188 12.64 8.97 -21.58
C SER A 188 11.20 9.53 -21.60
N GLY A 189 10.92 10.51 -20.76
CA GLY A 189 9.60 11.10 -20.61
C GLY A 189 8.53 10.17 -20.02
N ALA A 190 8.88 8.95 -19.58
CA ALA A 190 7.92 8.03 -18.99
C ALA A 190 7.43 8.52 -17.62
N ASN A 191 6.16 8.27 -17.30
CA ASN A 191 5.62 8.54 -15.96
C ASN A 191 5.69 7.28 -15.09
N LEU A 192 6.67 7.21 -14.19
CA LEU A 192 6.91 6.11 -13.24
C LEU A 192 6.41 6.48 -11.82
N GLN A 193 5.46 7.41 -11.71
CA GLN A 193 4.95 7.82 -10.40
C GLN A 193 4.43 6.60 -9.62
N ASN A 194 4.92 6.40 -8.39
CA ASN A 194 4.58 5.26 -7.54
C ASN A 194 4.87 3.86 -8.15
N ALA A 195 5.64 3.77 -9.23
CA ALA A 195 6.01 2.49 -9.82
C ALA A 195 7.03 1.74 -8.94
N ASN A 196 6.97 0.41 -8.96
CA ASN A 196 7.90 -0.42 -8.19
C ASN A 196 9.01 -0.99 -9.09
N LEU A 197 10.21 -0.40 -9.06
CA LEU A 197 11.40 -0.87 -9.78
C LEU A 197 12.40 -1.58 -8.85
N SER A 198 11.99 -1.98 -7.64
CA SER A 198 12.91 -2.61 -6.68
C SER A 198 13.59 -3.83 -7.28
N HIS A 199 14.88 -4.00 -7.03
CA HIS A 199 15.69 -5.12 -7.54
C HIS A 199 15.80 -5.24 -9.06
N SER A 200 15.35 -4.24 -9.83
CA SER A 200 15.52 -4.22 -11.29
C SER A 200 16.98 -3.95 -11.70
N THR A 201 17.32 -4.30 -12.94
CA THR A 201 18.60 -3.93 -13.57
C THR A 201 18.35 -2.80 -14.56
N VAL A 202 18.90 -1.61 -14.33
CA VAL A 202 18.64 -0.42 -15.19
C VAL A 202 19.91 0.11 -15.89
N THR A 203 20.91 -0.76 -16.08
CA THR A 203 22.20 -0.42 -16.69
C THR A 203 22.01 0.21 -18.08
N ASN A 204 22.51 1.44 -18.25
CA ASN A 204 22.37 2.24 -19.47
C ASN A 204 20.90 2.50 -19.92
N ALA A 205 19.92 2.35 -19.02
CA ALA A 205 18.57 2.81 -19.30
C ALA A 205 18.52 4.34 -19.35
N ASP A 206 17.69 4.88 -20.24
CA ASP A 206 17.52 6.32 -20.40
C ASP A 206 16.32 6.82 -19.58
N PHE A 207 16.58 7.53 -18.49
CA PHE A 207 15.56 8.14 -17.62
C PHE A 207 15.37 9.65 -17.88
N ALA A 208 15.88 10.18 -19.01
CA ALA A 208 15.75 11.60 -19.32
C ALA A 208 14.28 12.05 -19.27
N ASP A 209 14.00 13.12 -18.53
CA ASP A 209 12.66 13.69 -18.37
C ASP A 209 11.59 12.74 -17.78
N ALA A 210 11.99 11.58 -17.23
CA ALA A 210 11.06 10.67 -16.56
C ALA A 210 10.55 11.25 -15.23
N ILE A 211 9.28 10.97 -14.90
CA ILE A 211 8.66 11.33 -13.60
C ILE A 211 8.83 10.13 -12.66
N ILE A 212 9.56 10.29 -11.56
CA ILE A 212 9.89 9.20 -10.61
C ILE A 212 9.47 9.51 -9.17
N LYS A 213 8.56 10.47 -8.98
CA LYS A 213 7.98 10.79 -7.67
C LYS A 213 7.32 9.54 -7.06
N GLY A 214 7.60 9.24 -5.80
CA GLY A 214 7.07 8.04 -5.13
C GLY A 214 7.56 6.69 -5.68
N ALA A 215 8.42 6.67 -6.70
CA ALA A 215 8.90 5.43 -7.29
C ALA A 215 9.76 4.64 -6.29
N ARG A 216 9.67 3.32 -6.34
CA ARG A 216 10.53 2.42 -5.55
C ARG A 216 11.75 2.01 -6.35
N LEU A 217 12.91 2.50 -5.93
CA LEU A 217 14.23 2.28 -6.54
C LEU A 217 15.15 1.47 -5.60
N GLU A 218 14.57 0.68 -4.70
CA GLU A 218 15.31 -0.09 -3.70
C GLU A 218 16.14 -1.20 -4.35
N SER A 219 17.40 -1.35 -3.91
CA SER A 219 18.28 -2.45 -4.32
C SER A 219 18.40 -2.65 -5.84
N ILE A 220 18.36 -1.57 -6.64
CA ILE A 220 18.62 -1.66 -8.08
C ILE A 220 19.96 -2.38 -8.28
N ARG A 221 19.91 -3.53 -8.97
CA ARG A 221 21.01 -4.51 -8.98
C ARG A 221 22.22 -3.97 -9.74
N ASP A 222 23.42 -4.31 -9.23
CA ASP A 222 24.74 -4.21 -9.87
C ASP A 222 24.89 -3.07 -10.92
N GLY A 223 25.17 -1.86 -10.46
CA GLY A 223 25.62 -0.74 -11.32
C GLY A 223 24.54 -0.05 -12.16
N GLY A 224 23.25 -0.32 -11.90
CA GLY A 224 22.15 0.04 -12.78
C GLY A 224 21.77 1.53 -12.82
N LEU A 225 21.48 2.16 -11.66
CA LEU A 225 21.12 3.58 -11.60
C LEU A 225 22.28 4.39 -11.02
N ASN A 226 22.93 5.18 -11.86
CA ASN A 226 23.93 6.14 -11.41
C ASN A 226 23.35 7.55 -11.26
N SER A 227 24.12 8.43 -10.63
CA SER A 227 23.72 9.82 -10.39
C SER A 227 23.46 10.60 -11.69
N GLU A 228 24.18 10.31 -12.79
CA GLU A 228 23.95 10.96 -14.08
C GLU A 228 22.57 10.61 -14.66
N GLN A 229 22.16 9.33 -14.59
CA GLN A 229 20.82 8.90 -15.00
C GLN A 229 19.76 9.55 -14.10
N PHE A 230 19.95 9.51 -12.78
CA PHE A 230 19.01 10.06 -11.81
C PHE A 230 18.80 11.58 -11.99
N TYR A 231 19.87 12.35 -12.21
CA TYR A 231 19.79 13.80 -12.38
C TYR A 231 19.12 14.24 -13.67
N LYS A 232 18.99 13.36 -14.68
CA LYS A 232 18.29 13.67 -15.93
C LYS A 232 16.77 13.55 -15.82
N THR A 233 16.25 12.99 -14.73
CA THR A 233 14.81 12.83 -14.53
C THR A 233 14.09 14.18 -14.38
N ALA A 234 12.84 14.26 -14.84
CA ALA A 234 12.01 15.45 -14.67
C ALA A 234 11.76 15.73 -13.18
N SER A 235 11.53 14.69 -12.37
CA SER A 235 11.35 14.83 -10.91
C SER A 235 12.54 15.50 -10.22
N TYR A 236 13.77 15.10 -10.55
CA TYR A 236 14.98 15.71 -9.98
C TYR A 236 15.13 17.18 -10.39
N GLN A 237 14.87 17.49 -11.67
CA GLN A 237 14.95 18.86 -12.19
C GLN A 237 13.88 19.77 -11.58
N ALA A 238 12.67 19.24 -11.40
CA ALA A 238 11.53 19.93 -10.79
C ALA A 238 11.65 20.09 -9.26
N LYS A 239 12.64 19.46 -8.63
CA LYS A 239 12.80 19.38 -7.16
C LYS A 239 11.65 18.65 -6.47
N ASP A 240 11.02 17.69 -7.14
CA ASP A 240 9.88 16.92 -6.62
C ASP A 240 10.23 15.43 -6.54
N LEU A 241 10.85 15.04 -5.44
CA LEU A 241 11.22 13.66 -5.12
C LEU A 241 10.43 13.13 -3.91
N VAL A 242 9.23 13.68 -3.69
CA VAL A 242 8.36 13.28 -2.57
C VAL A 242 8.06 11.79 -2.65
N GLY A 243 8.17 11.10 -1.51
CA GLY A 243 7.83 9.68 -1.38
C GLY A 243 8.84 8.70 -1.99
N ILE A 244 9.88 9.17 -2.70
CA ILE A 244 10.82 8.28 -3.40
C ILE A 244 11.47 7.27 -2.45
N VAL A 245 11.72 6.04 -2.91
CA VAL A 245 12.28 4.97 -2.09
C VAL A 245 13.63 4.54 -2.65
N PHE A 246 14.70 4.74 -1.91
CA PHE A 246 16.05 4.37 -2.31
C PHE A 246 16.57 3.09 -1.65
N GLY A 247 15.91 2.55 -0.63
CA GLY A 247 16.45 1.55 0.30
C GLY A 247 17.49 0.56 -0.26
N GLN A 248 18.52 0.25 0.51
CA GLN A 248 19.62 -0.63 0.11
C GLN A 248 20.43 -0.14 -1.11
N SER A 249 20.58 1.18 -1.28
CA SER A 249 21.35 1.79 -2.39
C SER A 249 22.57 2.58 -1.92
N ASP A 250 23.64 2.57 -2.72
CA ASP A 250 24.78 3.47 -2.53
C ASP A 250 24.50 4.83 -3.18
N LEU A 251 24.19 5.82 -2.35
CA LEU A 251 23.93 7.21 -2.74
C LEU A 251 25.11 8.11 -2.38
N SER A 252 26.30 7.54 -2.17
CA SER A 252 27.47 8.30 -1.73
C SER A 252 27.84 9.39 -2.74
N GLY A 253 28.02 10.62 -2.28
CA GLY A 253 28.34 11.78 -3.12
C GLY A 253 27.19 12.29 -3.98
N TRP A 254 25.95 11.83 -3.78
CA TRP A 254 24.80 12.33 -4.52
C TRP A 254 24.41 13.76 -4.08
N ASP A 255 23.88 14.53 -5.02
CA ASP A 255 23.47 15.92 -4.83
C ASP A 255 21.95 15.98 -4.58
N PHE A 256 21.55 16.14 -3.34
CA PHE A 256 20.16 16.35 -2.95
C PHE A 256 19.86 17.82 -2.62
N ARG A 257 20.71 18.75 -3.06
CA ARG A 257 20.54 20.17 -2.71
C ARG A 257 19.20 20.70 -3.20
N ARG A 258 18.47 21.31 -2.25
CA ARG A 258 17.17 21.94 -2.48
C ARG A 258 16.12 20.99 -3.07
N GLN A 259 16.32 19.67 -2.96
CA GLN A 259 15.33 18.69 -3.37
C GLN A 259 14.20 18.63 -2.34
N ASN A 260 12.97 18.42 -2.80
CA ASN A 260 11.88 18.03 -1.93
C ASN A 260 11.92 16.50 -1.74
N LEU A 261 12.40 16.07 -0.58
CA LEU A 261 12.48 14.67 -0.14
C LEU A 261 11.47 14.40 0.97
N THR A 262 10.36 15.16 1.00
CA THR A 262 9.27 14.89 1.94
C THR A 262 8.85 13.42 1.80
N ASP A 263 8.79 12.74 2.92
CA ASP A 263 8.44 11.31 3.00
C ASP A 263 9.34 10.40 2.15
N ALA A 264 10.58 10.75 1.81
CA ALA A 264 11.50 9.86 1.08
C ALA A 264 12.10 8.75 1.98
N VAL A 265 12.41 7.58 1.44
CA VAL A 265 13.08 6.49 2.18
C VAL A 265 14.49 6.26 1.73
N PHE A 266 15.35 6.28 2.72
CA PHE A 266 16.72 5.83 2.68
C PHE A 266 16.91 4.57 3.54
N SER A 267 15.97 4.30 4.45
CA SER A 267 16.02 3.13 5.33
C SER A 267 16.09 1.80 4.58
N GLN A 268 16.64 0.82 5.28
CA GLN A 268 16.68 -0.57 4.85
C GLN A 268 15.51 -1.34 5.48
N LEU A 269 14.88 -2.26 4.76
CA LEU A 269 14.05 -3.28 5.41
C LEU A 269 14.97 -4.18 6.26
N PRO A 270 14.58 -4.56 7.49
CA PRO A 270 15.38 -5.46 8.31
C PRO A 270 15.48 -6.84 7.62
N CYS A 271 16.63 -7.10 7.02
CA CYS A 271 16.95 -8.36 6.37
C CYS A 271 18.18 -8.98 7.04
N MET A 272 18.02 -10.22 7.52
CA MET A 272 19.06 -10.92 8.30
C MET A 272 20.40 -11.11 7.57
N ASN A 273 20.46 -10.91 6.24
CA ASN A 273 21.62 -11.23 5.41
C ASN A 273 21.86 -10.23 4.24
N CYS A 274 21.45 -8.96 4.35
CA CYS A 274 21.75 -8.02 3.27
C CYS A 274 23.25 -7.72 3.19
N LEU A 275 23.80 -7.84 1.97
CA LEU A 275 25.20 -7.55 1.67
C LEU A 275 25.44 -6.06 1.38
N VAL A 276 24.38 -5.29 1.13
CA VAL A 276 24.43 -3.86 0.78
C VAL A 276 23.50 -3.10 1.72
N THR A 277 24.07 -2.14 2.45
CA THR A 277 23.34 -1.16 3.27
C THR A 277 23.20 0.13 2.50
N THR A 278 22.15 0.92 2.74
CA THR A 278 22.08 2.27 2.17
C THR A 278 23.26 3.11 2.67
N SER A 279 23.97 3.76 1.75
CA SER A 279 25.00 4.74 2.10
C SER A 279 24.61 6.11 1.58
N VAL A 280 24.75 7.13 2.42
CA VAL A 280 24.62 8.56 2.07
C VAL A 280 25.92 9.31 2.36
N GLU A 281 27.05 8.60 2.36
CA GLU A 281 28.37 9.18 2.64
C GLU A 281 28.66 10.33 1.66
N ASN A 282 28.98 11.53 2.16
CA ASN A 282 29.23 12.73 1.35
C ASN A 282 28.05 13.16 0.45
N ALA A 283 26.84 12.63 0.63
CA ALA A 283 25.66 13.15 -0.05
C ALA A 283 25.31 14.55 0.46
N ASP A 284 24.93 15.46 -0.43
CA ASP A 284 24.68 16.86 -0.11
C ASP A 284 23.18 17.14 0.04
N PHE A 285 22.71 17.28 1.29
CA PHE A 285 21.31 17.60 1.61
C PHE A 285 21.07 19.11 1.79
N THR A 286 22.00 19.98 1.40
CA THR A 286 21.91 21.42 1.70
C THR A 286 20.63 22.03 1.13
N GLY A 287 19.79 22.59 2.00
CA GLY A 287 18.51 23.19 1.66
C GLY A 287 17.42 22.20 1.22
N ALA A 288 17.62 20.88 1.35
CA ALA A 288 16.59 19.89 1.07
C ALA A 288 15.44 19.98 2.07
N ILE A 289 14.24 19.54 1.67
CA ILE A 289 13.09 19.34 2.57
C ILE A 289 13.06 17.86 2.92
N ILE A 290 13.17 17.52 4.21
CA ILE A 290 13.29 16.13 4.70
C ILE A 290 12.28 15.79 5.81
N LYS A 291 11.20 16.57 5.94
CA LYS A 291 10.10 16.21 6.85
C LYS A 291 9.48 14.87 6.41
N GLY A 292 9.20 14.00 7.36
CA GLY A 292 8.70 12.64 7.09
C GLY A 292 9.71 11.68 6.45
N ALA A 293 10.92 12.15 6.11
CA ALA A 293 11.92 11.29 5.48
C ALA A 293 12.40 10.22 6.47
N ASP A 294 12.66 9.03 5.94
CA ASP A 294 13.05 7.87 6.74
C ASP A 294 14.49 7.45 6.43
N PHE A 295 15.34 7.61 7.44
CA PHE A 295 16.75 7.27 7.46
C PHE A 295 17.04 6.11 8.42
N TRP A 296 16.04 5.32 8.82
CA TRP A 296 16.24 4.24 9.78
C TRP A 296 17.44 3.34 9.43
N GLY A 297 18.37 3.20 10.37
CA GLY A 297 19.57 2.37 10.24
C GLY A 297 20.64 2.89 9.27
N VAL A 298 20.50 4.09 8.71
CA VAL A 298 21.48 4.68 7.77
C VAL A 298 22.69 5.23 8.55
N GLN A 299 23.63 4.34 8.87
CA GLN A 299 24.81 4.64 9.71
C GLN A 299 25.76 5.71 9.15
N SER A 300 25.68 5.99 7.84
CA SER A 300 26.50 7.01 7.18
C SER A 300 25.92 8.42 7.26
N LEU A 301 24.70 8.58 7.78
CA LEU A 301 24.07 9.89 7.95
C LEU A 301 24.73 10.67 9.09
N LEU A 302 25.19 11.88 8.78
CA LEU A 302 25.81 12.79 9.74
C LEU A 302 24.86 13.92 10.13
N ARG A 303 24.97 14.41 11.38
CA ARG A 303 24.18 15.55 11.88
C ARG A 303 24.33 16.78 11.00
N GLU A 304 25.52 17.03 10.45
CA GLU A 304 25.79 18.18 9.59
C GLU A 304 24.95 18.13 8.29
N GLN A 305 24.65 16.93 7.78
CA GLN A 305 23.76 16.77 6.63
C GLN A 305 22.32 17.17 7.01
N VAL A 306 21.82 16.73 8.16
CA VAL A 306 20.49 17.11 8.67
C VAL A 306 20.41 18.61 8.96
N TYR A 307 21.44 19.20 9.59
CA TYR A 307 21.47 20.63 9.93
C TYR A 307 21.53 21.54 8.71
N SER A 308 22.08 21.04 7.60
CA SER A 308 22.16 21.79 6.35
C SER A 308 20.81 21.91 5.62
N THR A 309 19.78 21.16 6.04
CA THR A 309 18.49 21.09 5.36
C THR A 309 17.62 22.33 5.60
N ALA A 310 16.71 22.59 4.66
CA ALA A 310 15.68 23.62 4.84
C ALA A 310 14.68 23.25 5.95
N SER A 311 14.38 21.95 6.11
CA SER A 311 13.57 21.41 7.21
C SER A 311 14.12 21.77 8.58
N TYR A 312 15.42 21.52 8.81
CA TYR A 312 16.07 21.87 10.08
C TYR A 312 16.08 23.38 10.36
N ALA A 313 16.35 24.19 9.32
CA ALA A 313 16.33 25.64 9.43
C ALA A 313 14.92 26.19 9.72
N ALA A 314 13.88 25.54 9.18
CA ALA A 314 12.47 25.89 9.39
C ALA A 314 11.90 25.37 10.72
N LYS A 315 12.66 24.60 11.48
CA LYS A 315 12.19 23.89 12.68
C LYS A 315 11.10 22.85 12.40
N ASP A 316 11.07 22.28 11.19
CA ASP A 316 10.07 21.29 10.76
C ASP A 316 10.75 19.97 10.36
N LEU A 317 10.94 19.10 11.34
CA LEU A 317 11.43 17.73 11.19
C LEU A 317 10.34 16.71 11.53
N ARG A 318 9.07 17.09 11.43
CA ARG A 318 7.95 16.24 11.78
C ARG A 318 7.98 14.94 10.98
N GLY A 319 7.63 13.84 11.63
CA GLY A 319 7.56 12.50 11.03
C GLY A 319 8.91 11.91 10.63
N ILE A 320 10.04 12.58 10.87
CA ILE A 320 11.34 12.05 10.48
C ILE A 320 11.63 10.74 11.21
N ASN A 321 12.17 9.75 10.49
CA ASN A 321 12.62 8.50 11.10
C ASN A 321 14.16 8.46 11.12
N LEU A 322 14.72 8.55 12.32
CA LEU A 322 16.15 8.50 12.61
C LEU A 322 16.48 7.31 13.53
N GLY A 323 15.61 6.30 13.58
CA GLY A 323 15.82 5.14 14.43
C GLY A 323 17.04 4.33 13.99
N ASP A 324 17.63 3.61 14.95
CA ASP A 324 18.86 2.83 14.78
C ASP A 324 20.07 3.67 14.31
N ILE A 325 20.05 4.99 14.54
CA ILE A 325 21.19 5.89 14.33
C ILE A 325 21.75 6.32 15.70
N ASP A 326 23.07 6.51 15.80
CA ASP A 326 23.68 7.18 16.94
C ASP A 326 23.48 8.70 16.82
N LEU A 327 22.54 9.22 17.60
CA LEU A 327 22.19 10.64 17.63
C LEU A 327 22.92 11.39 18.76
N SER A 328 24.02 10.81 19.27
CA SER A 328 24.78 11.43 20.36
C SER A 328 25.34 12.80 19.96
N ASP A 329 25.19 13.79 20.84
CA ASP A 329 25.57 15.19 20.59
C ASP A 329 24.84 15.86 19.40
N TRP A 330 23.67 15.34 19.00
CA TRP A 330 22.80 16.03 18.04
C TRP A 330 22.00 17.14 18.73
N ASP A 331 21.71 18.20 17.98
CA ASP A 331 20.99 19.38 18.41
C ASP A 331 19.61 19.38 17.75
N PHE A 332 18.57 19.16 18.55
CA PHE A 332 17.17 19.30 18.16
C PHE A 332 16.49 20.45 18.91
N HIS A 333 17.26 21.44 19.39
CA HIS A 333 16.73 22.57 20.13
C HIS A 333 15.65 23.30 19.32
N ALA A 334 14.47 23.44 19.92
CA ALA A 334 13.28 24.06 19.34
C ALA A 334 12.80 23.44 18.02
N GLN A 335 13.22 22.21 17.68
CA GLN A 335 12.75 21.51 16.49
C GLN A 335 11.36 20.93 16.72
N ASP A 336 10.52 20.95 15.69
CA ASP A 336 9.32 20.14 15.66
C ASP A 336 9.67 18.72 15.23
N LEU A 337 9.58 17.78 16.17
CA LEU A 337 9.82 16.35 16.01
C LEU A 337 8.53 15.55 16.27
N SER A 338 7.37 16.19 16.12
CA SER A 338 6.12 15.46 16.28
C SER A 338 6.04 14.30 15.28
N ASN A 339 5.55 13.15 15.74
CA ASN A 339 5.53 11.88 15.01
C ASN A 339 6.91 11.30 14.62
N ALA A 340 8.03 11.84 15.13
CA ALA A 340 9.35 11.33 14.78
C ALA A 340 9.63 9.95 15.40
N TYR A 341 10.43 9.13 14.72
CA TYR A 341 10.92 7.85 15.24
C TYR A 341 12.39 7.99 15.63
N LEU A 342 12.67 7.96 16.94
CA LEU A 342 13.96 8.31 17.55
C LEU A 342 14.51 7.16 18.41
N ARG A 343 14.23 5.92 18.01
CA ARG A 343 14.73 4.73 18.72
C ARG A 343 16.22 4.54 18.45
N GLY A 344 17.09 4.99 19.34
CA GLY A 344 18.55 4.84 19.18
C GLY A 344 19.33 5.34 20.38
N THR A 345 20.62 5.63 20.19
CA THR A 345 21.44 6.28 21.22
C THR A 345 21.19 7.77 21.20
N LEU A 346 20.75 8.33 22.33
CA LEU A 346 20.38 9.75 22.48
C LEU A 346 21.24 10.46 23.53
N ALA A 347 22.52 10.07 23.67
CA ALA A 347 23.40 10.63 24.69
C ALA A 347 23.77 12.08 24.36
N GLN A 348 23.62 13.00 25.31
CA GLN A 348 23.86 14.46 25.10
C GLN A 348 23.03 15.08 23.96
N THR A 349 22.03 14.38 23.43
CA THR A 349 21.14 14.94 22.41
C THR A 349 20.30 16.07 23.01
N ASP A 350 20.25 17.22 22.36
CA ASP A 350 19.58 18.42 22.84
C ASP A 350 18.14 18.50 22.34
N PHE A 351 17.17 18.27 23.23
CA PHE A 351 15.74 18.39 22.96
C PHE A 351 15.11 19.63 23.62
N ARG A 352 15.91 20.60 24.10
CA ARG A 352 15.36 21.79 24.75
C ARG A 352 14.37 22.48 23.83
N ASP A 353 13.17 22.75 24.34
CA ASP A 353 12.09 23.44 23.62
C ASP A 353 11.57 22.70 22.37
N ALA A 354 11.94 21.43 22.18
CA ALA A 354 11.46 20.61 21.06
C ALA A 354 10.00 20.14 21.25
N ASN A 355 9.32 19.88 20.14
CA ASN A 355 8.01 19.22 20.15
C ASN A 355 8.16 17.71 19.91
N LEU A 356 7.87 16.88 20.92
CA LEU A 356 7.96 15.41 20.86
C LEU A 356 6.57 14.74 20.84
N SER A 357 5.51 15.48 20.52
CA SER A 357 4.15 14.94 20.47
C SER A 357 4.04 13.75 19.51
N ASN A 358 3.49 12.62 19.96
CA ASN A 358 3.42 11.35 19.20
C ASN A 358 4.77 10.73 18.81
N ALA A 359 5.91 11.25 19.27
CA ALA A 359 7.21 10.69 18.92
C ALA A 359 7.44 9.32 19.60
N ASP A 360 8.20 8.44 18.95
CA ASP A 360 8.56 7.12 19.48
C ASP A 360 10.03 7.07 19.90
N LEU A 361 10.24 6.96 21.20
CA LEU A 361 11.54 6.85 21.88
C LEU A 361 11.66 5.51 22.64
N ALA A 362 10.76 4.54 22.46
CA ALA A 362 10.56 3.38 23.35
C ALA A 362 11.82 2.51 23.60
N ALA A 363 12.73 2.44 22.62
CA ALA A 363 13.97 1.66 22.69
C ALA A 363 15.23 2.54 22.70
N SER A 364 15.10 3.80 23.11
CA SER A 364 16.22 4.73 23.17
C SER A 364 16.96 4.72 24.51
N SER A 365 18.23 5.12 24.48
CA SER A 365 19.03 5.37 25.70
C SER A 365 19.07 6.87 25.99
N LEU A 366 18.35 7.31 27.02
CA LEU A 366 18.17 8.73 27.39
C LEU A 366 18.97 9.26 28.61
N PRO A 367 19.98 8.57 29.20
CA PRO A 367 20.47 8.95 30.54
C PRO A 367 21.15 10.31 30.60
N THR A 368 21.52 10.89 29.45
CA THR A 368 22.16 12.21 29.35
C THR A 368 21.55 13.11 28.28
N ALA A 369 20.37 12.78 27.76
CA ALA A 369 19.64 13.68 26.87
C ALA A 369 19.28 14.98 27.61
N ILE A 370 19.31 16.10 26.90
CA ILE A 370 19.13 17.44 27.47
C ILE A 370 17.72 17.92 27.16
N PHE A 371 16.96 18.26 28.21
CA PHE A 371 15.57 18.72 28.10
C PHE A 371 15.38 20.09 28.76
N SER A 372 14.28 20.77 28.45
CA SER A 372 13.83 21.98 29.14
C SER A 372 12.34 21.90 29.45
N SER A 373 11.83 22.85 30.25
CA SER A 373 10.39 23.02 30.47
C SER A 373 9.60 23.39 29.22
N GLY A 374 10.27 23.88 28.17
CA GLY A 374 9.64 24.13 26.88
C GLY A 374 9.55 22.88 26.00
N THR A 375 10.24 21.78 26.35
CA THR A 375 10.09 20.52 25.62
C THR A 375 8.70 19.95 25.90
N ILE A 376 7.90 19.76 24.86
CA ILE A 376 6.50 19.30 24.97
C ILE A 376 6.32 17.87 24.46
N TYR A 377 5.35 17.16 25.04
CA TYR A 377 4.95 15.80 24.65
C TYR A 377 3.47 15.56 24.96
N ASN A 378 2.85 14.50 24.45
CA ASN A 378 1.44 14.17 24.72
C ASN A 378 1.27 12.73 25.22
N GLN A 379 0.02 12.26 25.38
CA GLN A 379 -0.23 10.87 25.84
C GLN A 379 0.21 9.77 24.87
N TRP A 380 0.55 10.11 23.63
CA TRP A 380 0.93 9.15 22.59
C TRP A 380 2.44 9.11 22.37
N THR A 381 3.19 10.06 22.93
CA THR A 381 4.65 10.00 22.95
C THR A 381 5.10 8.78 23.74
N VAL A 382 5.88 7.91 23.11
CA VAL A 382 6.35 6.67 23.71
C VAL A 382 7.76 6.86 24.24
N PHE A 383 7.95 6.78 25.55
CA PHE A 383 9.27 6.85 26.19
C PHE A 383 9.79 5.44 26.57
N PRO A 384 11.10 5.27 26.82
CA PRO A 384 11.63 4.07 27.45
C PRO A 384 10.91 3.76 28.77
N ALA A 385 10.72 2.48 29.08
CA ALA A 385 9.91 2.04 30.22
C ALA A 385 10.41 2.54 31.59
N ASP A 386 11.69 2.89 31.69
CA ASP A 386 12.36 3.39 32.90
C ASP A 386 12.50 4.93 32.93
N PHE A 387 11.94 5.63 31.94
CA PHE A 387 12.04 7.08 31.82
C PHE A 387 10.75 7.78 32.28
N ASP A 388 10.88 8.67 33.27
CA ASP A 388 9.81 9.57 33.68
C ASP A 388 10.00 10.97 33.06
N PRO A 389 9.22 11.35 32.03
CA PRO A 389 9.36 12.65 31.36
C PRO A 389 9.09 13.84 32.29
N GLN A 390 8.25 13.69 33.32
CA GLN A 390 7.98 14.78 34.26
C GLN A 390 9.17 15.03 35.20
N SER A 391 9.94 13.98 35.51
CA SER A 391 11.11 14.08 36.40
C SER A 391 12.25 14.95 35.84
N VAL A 392 12.32 15.07 34.51
CA VAL A 392 13.30 15.88 33.78
C VAL A 392 12.72 17.20 33.25
N GLY A 393 11.48 17.52 33.65
CA GLY A 393 10.86 18.81 33.40
C GLY A 393 10.11 18.95 32.08
N LEU A 394 9.83 17.88 31.33
CA LEU A 394 9.02 17.99 30.11
C LEU A 394 7.58 18.41 30.44
N THR A 395 6.98 19.20 29.55
CA THR A 395 5.60 19.67 29.67
C THR A 395 4.66 18.77 28.87
N ARG A 396 3.74 18.09 29.55
CA ARG A 396 2.67 17.33 28.88
C ARG A 396 1.63 18.30 28.34
N ILE A 397 1.34 18.21 27.04
CA ILE A 397 0.21 18.86 26.38
C ILE A 397 -0.86 17.82 26.07
N GLU A 398 -2.12 18.25 25.97
CA GLU A 398 -3.19 17.41 25.44
C GLU A 398 -3.24 17.64 23.92
N SER A 399 -3.08 16.57 23.14
CA SER A 399 -3.31 16.60 21.69
C SER A 399 -4.57 15.81 21.34
N VAL A 400 -5.16 16.15 20.19
CA VAL A 400 -6.35 15.46 19.69
C VAL A 400 -5.95 14.07 19.23
N ARG A 401 -6.60 13.04 19.78
CA ARG A 401 -6.41 11.64 19.35
C ARG A 401 -6.83 11.55 17.88
N GLY A 402 -6.04 10.89 17.03
CA GLY A 402 -6.36 10.68 15.61
C GLY A 402 -5.98 11.82 14.65
N ASP A 403 -5.32 12.87 15.15
CA ASP A 403 -4.62 13.86 14.30
C ASP A 403 -3.28 13.23 13.90
N PHE A 404 -3.25 12.61 12.72
CA PHE A 404 -2.12 11.84 12.21
C PHE A 404 -1.12 12.68 11.43
N ASN A 405 -1.53 13.86 10.96
CA ASN A 405 -0.69 14.81 10.23
C ASN A 405 -0.07 15.90 11.15
N ALA A 406 -0.51 15.98 12.40
CA ALA A 406 -0.09 16.92 13.45
C ALA A 406 -0.25 18.41 13.08
N ASP A 407 -1.33 18.75 12.38
CA ASP A 407 -1.73 20.14 12.13
C ASP A 407 -2.69 20.70 13.19
N SER A 408 -3.00 19.90 14.22
CA SER A 408 -3.92 20.21 15.32
C SER A 408 -5.40 20.28 14.91
N VAL A 409 -5.73 19.77 13.73
CA VAL A 409 -7.10 19.62 13.22
C VAL A 409 -7.39 18.11 13.07
N ILE A 410 -8.66 17.73 13.16
CA ILE A 410 -9.12 16.39 12.77
C ILE A 410 -9.88 16.59 11.46
N ASP A 411 -9.30 16.17 10.35
CA ASP A 411 -9.86 16.39 9.03
C ASP A 411 -9.63 15.23 8.04
N VAL A 412 -9.92 15.49 6.76
CA VAL A 412 -9.85 14.46 5.70
C VAL A 412 -8.42 13.96 5.52
N ALA A 413 -7.41 14.81 5.74
CA ALA A 413 -6.02 14.40 5.59
C ALA A 413 -5.61 13.35 6.62
N ASP A 414 -6.24 13.33 7.80
CA ASP A 414 -5.98 12.31 8.82
C ASP A 414 -6.56 10.94 8.43
N ILE A 415 -7.84 10.88 8.08
CA ILE A 415 -8.47 9.60 7.71
C ILE A 415 -7.81 9.01 6.46
N GLU A 416 -7.40 9.84 5.51
CA GLU A 416 -6.67 9.37 4.33
C GLU A 416 -5.32 8.75 4.70
N LEU A 417 -4.60 9.31 5.68
CA LEU A 417 -3.37 8.70 6.20
C LEU A 417 -3.64 7.33 6.84
N LEU A 418 -4.72 7.21 7.62
CA LEU A 418 -5.13 5.94 8.23
C LEU A 418 -5.55 4.90 7.19
N GLN A 419 -6.37 5.28 6.20
CA GLN A 419 -6.83 4.37 5.16
C GLN A 419 -5.70 3.83 4.32
N ARG A 420 -4.78 4.70 3.89
CA ARG A 420 -3.60 4.25 3.17
C ARG A 420 -2.81 3.25 4.02
N GLN A 421 -2.72 3.44 5.35
CA GLN A 421 -2.00 2.51 6.22
C GLN A 421 -2.70 1.15 6.26
N VAL A 422 -4.03 1.15 6.37
CA VAL A 422 -4.88 -0.05 6.31
C VAL A 422 -4.72 -0.79 4.97
N GLN A 423 -4.69 -0.04 3.86
CA GLN A 423 -4.51 -0.60 2.51
C GLN A 423 -3.09 -1.13 2.26
N GLY A 424 -2.14 -0.88 3.18
CA GLY A 424 -0.72 -1.19 2.99
C GLY A 424 -0.04 -0.36 1.90
N ILE A 425 -0.68 0.75 1.51
CA ILE A 425 -0.22 1.72 0.51
C ILE A 425 0.49 2.88 1.19
N LEU A 426 0.15 3.17 2.45
CA LEU A 426 0.97 4.05 3.27
C LEU A 426 2.26 3.33 3.59
N ASP A 427 3.31 4.05 3.30
CA ASP A 427 4.67 3.59 3.50
C ASP A 427 4.92 3.21 4.96
N ASN A 428 5.72 2.17 5.22
CA ASN A 428 6.06 1.62 6.55
C ASN A 428 6.80 2.60 7.50
N ARG A 429 6.74 3.92 7.22
CA ARG A 429 7.52 5.02 7.79
C ARG A 429 6.83 5.72 8.96
N LEU A 430 5.52 5.48 9.13
CA LEU A 430 4.77 5.86 10.31
C LEU A 430 4.55 4.59 11.14
N SER A 431 4.90 4.64 12.43
CA SER A 431 4.70 3.48 13.31
C SER A 431 3.26 3.01 13.18
N PRO A 432 2.99 1.74 12.80
CA PRO A 432 1.62 1.22 12.76
C PRO A 432 0.90 1.46 14.09
N ALA A 433 1.64 1.49 15.21
CA ALA A 433 1.11 1.80 16.53
C ALA A 433 0.43 3.18 16.64
N LYS A 434 0.75 4.14 15.77
CA LYS A 434 0.06 5.44 15.77
C LYS A 434 -1.34 5.35 15.19
N PHE A 435 -1.54 4.45 14.21
CA PHE A 435 -2.79 4.25 13.49
C PHE A 435 -3.66 3.16 14.13
N ASP A 436 -3.07 2.35 15.02
CA ASP A 436 -3.76 1.41 15.91
C ASP A 436 -4.54 2.21 16.98
N VAL A 437 -5.64 2.82 16.56
CA VAL A 437 -6.48 3.64 17.43
C VAL A 437 -7.26 2.78 18.41
N ASN A 438 -7.48 1.49 18.11
CA ASN A 438 -8.22 0.58 18.98
C ASN A 438 -7.32 -0.16 20.01
N GLN A 439 -5.99 -0.06 19.86
CA GLN A 439 -4.94 -0.64 20.71
C GLN A 439 -4.93 -2.18 20.74
N ASP A 440 -5.32 -2.83 19.65
CA ASP A 440 -5.30 -4.29 19.52
C ASP A 440 -3.97 -4.85 18.96
N GLY A 441 -3.06 -3.97 18.57
CA GLY A 441 -1.75 -4.29 18.01
C GLY A 441 -1.74 -4.45 16.50
N ASN A 442 -2.86 -4.25 15.80
CA ASN A 442 -2.97 -4.27 14.35
C ASN A 442 -3.59 -2.96 13.85
N VAL A 443 -3.29 -2.60 12.59
CA VAL A 443 -3.96 -1.48 11.90
C VAL A 443 -4.82 -2.07 10.82
N THR A 444 -6.13 -1.94 10.96
CA THR A 444 -7.13 -2.62 10.12
C THR A 444 -8.30 -1.68 9.80
N PRO A 445 -9.26 -2.07 8.94
CA PRO A 445 -10.49 -1.29 8.76
C PRO A 445 -11.27 -1.03 10.07
N ASP A 446 -11.06 -1.85 11.11
CA ASP A 446 -11.66 -1.62 12.44
C ASP A 446 -11.12 -0.34 13.11
N ASP A 447 -9.88 0.05 12.81
CA ASP A 447 -9.27 1.31 13.25
C ASP A 447 -9.88 2.51 12.53
N ALA A 448 -10.02 2.43 11.20
CA ALA A 448 -10.71 3.45 10.40
C ALA A 448 -12.16 3.63 10.88
N GLN A 449 -12.83 2.54 11.22
CA GLN A 449 -14.15 2.57 11.82
C GLN A 449 -14.15 3.25 13.20
N LEU A 450 -13.25 2.90 14.11
CA LEU A 450 -13.18 3.53 15.43
C LEU A 450 -12.88 5.03 15.30
N TRP A 451 -11.94 5.39 14.43
CA TRP A 451 -11.60 6.78 14.16
C TRP A 451 -12.82 7.58 13.67
N THR A 452 -13.50 7.09 12.64
CA THR A 452 -14.68 7.76 12.07
C THR A 452 -15.78 7.97 13.11
N LYS A 453 -16.12 6.92 13.86
CA LYS A 453 -17.30 6.95 14.76
C LYS A 453 -17.04 7.57 16.13
N GLN A 454 -15.82 7.46 16.65
CA GLN A 454 -15.51 7.82 18.05
C GLN A 454 -14.50 8.95 18.19
N ILE A 455 -13.71 9.22 17.14
CA ILE A 455 -12.72 10.31 17.15
C ILE A 455 -13.25 11.50 16.36
N ALA A 456 -13.47 11.34 15.05
CA ALA A 456 -14.02 12.39 14.20
C ALA A 456 -15.49 12.67 14.49
N LEU A 457 -16.19 11.72 15.15
CA LEU A 457 -17.62 11.81 15.47
C LEU A 457 -18.46 12.15 14.22
N THR A 458 -18.19 11.46 13.12
CA THR A 458 -18.93 11.62 11.86
C THR A 458 -19.47 10.27 11.35
N TYR A 459 -20.09 10.23 10.18
CA TYR A 459 -20.64 9.05 9.52
C TYR A 459 -19.74 8.55 8.40
N PHE A 460 -19.81 7.24 8.12
CA PHE A 460 -19.40 6.77 6.80
C PHE A 460 -20.32 7.42 5.75
N GLY A 461 -19.73 7.98 4.70
CA GLY A 461 -20.47 8.78 3.72
C GLY A 461 -20.17 10.28 3.76
N ASP A 462 -19.67 10.81 4.88
CA ASP A 462 -19.26 12.22 5.02
C ASP A 462 -17.87 12.41 4.38
N ALA A 463 -17.85 12.74 3.09
CA ALA A 463 -16.64 12.78 2.26
C ALA A 463 -15.81 14.05 2.48
N ASN A 464 -16.41 15.11 3.01
CA ASN A 464 -15.74 16.39 3.27
C ASN A 464 -15.45 16.62 4.78
N LEU A 465 -15.90 15.72 5.64
CA LEU A 465 -15.79 15.76 7.11
C LEU A 465 -16.39 17.02 7.74
N ASP A 466 -17.50 17.54 7.20
CA ASP A 466 -18.25 18.64 7.82
C ASP A 466 -19.14 18.21 8.99
N GLY A 467 -19.17 16.89 9.26
CA GLY A 467 -19.92 16.24 10.32
C GLY A 467 -21.27 15.70 9.87
N GLN A 468 -21.67 15.91 8.61
CA GLN A 468 -22.93 15.46 8.04
C GLN A 468 -22.69 14.52 6.87
N PHE A 469 -23.55 13.50 6.73
CA PHE A 469 -23.61 12.74 5.49
C PHE A 469 -24.87 13.18 4.75
N ASP A 470 -24.71 13.91 3.64
CA ASP A 470 -25.82 14.41 2.83
C ASP A 470 -25.54 14.38 1.32
N SER A 471 -26.34 15.13 0.55
CA SER A 471 -26.24 15.14 -0.90
C SER A 471 -24.95 15.81 -1.41
N GLU A 472 -24.34 16.72 -0.66
CA GLU A 472 -23.08 17.39 -1.03
C GLU A 472 -21.91 16.40 -1.04
N ASP A 473 -21.90 15.42 -0.14
CA ASP A 473 -20.91 14.34 -0.12
C ASP A 473 -21.02 13.45 -1.35
N LEU A 474 -22.26 13.04 -1.68
CA LEU A 474 -22.52 12.22 -2.85
C LEU A 474 -22.09 12.96 -4.13
N VAL A 475 -22.38 14.26 -4.22
CA VAL A 475 -21.90 15.07 -5.34
C VAL A 475 -20.38 15.10 -5.38
N THR A 476 -19.71 15.26 -4.24
CA THR A 476 -18.24 15.29 -4.13
C THR A 476 -17.61 14.02 -4.71
N VAL A 477 -18.04 12.85 -4.24
CA VAL A 477 -17.46 11.56 -4.66
C VAL A 477 -17.81 11.21 -6.12
N PHE A 478 -19.02 11.50 -6.59
CA PHE A 478 -19.39 11.23 -7.98
C PHE A 478 -18.73 12.19 -8.98
N VAL A 479 -18.39 13.42 -8.56
CA VAL A 479 -17.60 14.35 -9.39
C VAL A 479 -16.14 13.88 -9.52
N ALA A 480 -15.60 13.20 -8.51
CA ALA A 480 -14.27 12.57 -8.62
C ALA A 480 -14.24 11.50 -9.73
N GLY A 481 -15.38 10.86 -9.99
CA GLY A 481 -15.56 9.95 -11.14
C GLY A 481 -14.89 8.60 -10.95
N GLU A 482 -14.68 8.18 -9.70
CA GLU A 482 -14.02 6.91 -9.36
C GLU A 482 -15.01 5.77 -9.06
N TYR A 483 -16.32 6.06 -9.10
CA TYR A 483 -17.36 5.05 -8.86
C TYR A 483 -17.34 3.96 -9.94
N GLU A 484 -17.00 2.73 -9.55
CA GLU A 484 -16.93 1.57 -10.44
C GLU A 484 -16.15 1.89 -11.74
N ASP A 485 -15.08 2.70 -11.63
CA ASP A 485 -14.35 3.25 -12.78
C ASP A 485 -13.31 2.28 -13.37
N THR A 486 -13.25 1.06 -12.84
CA THR A 486 -12.34 -0.03 -13.20
C THR A 486 -10.85 0.27 -12.98
N LYS A 487 -10.49 1.37 -12.29
CA LYS A 487 -9.09 1.66 -11.95
C LYS A 487 -8.75 1.06 -10.60
N TYR A 488 -7.81 0.11 -10.59
CA TYR A 488 -7.44 -0.57 -9.35
C TYR A 488 -6.83 0.37 -8.30
N LYS A 489 -7.43 0.39 -7.12
CA LYS A 489 -6.97 1.05 -5.89
C LYS A 489 -6.63 2.52 -6.04
N ASN A 490 -7.41 3.26 -6.84
CA ASN A 490 -7.23 4.71 -7.00
C ASN A 490 -8.05 5.54 -6.00
N SER A 491 -8.98 4.93 -5.26
CA SER A 491 -9.92 5.64 -4.41
C SER A 491 -9.40 5.84 -2.99
N ILE A 492 -9.83 6.95 -2.39
CA ILE A 492 -9.54 7.38 -1.01
C ILE A 492 -10.83 7.93 -0.37
N TRP A 493 -10.80 8.29 0.90
CA TRP A 493 -11.97 8.81 1.64
C TRP A 493 -12.75 9.86 0.88
N HIS A 494 -12.06 10.89 0.38
CA HIS A 494 -12.66 12.02 -0.32
C HIS A 494 -13.29 11.63 -1.67
N THR A 495 -12.83 10.55 -2.29
CA THR A 495 -13.32 10.08 -3.59
C THR A 495 -14.28 8.89 -3.51
N GLY A 496 -14.52 8.38 -2.28
CA GLY A 496 -15.62 7.46 -1.99
C GLY A 496 -15.22 6.09 -1.44
N ASP A 497 -13.92 5.80 -1.26
CA ASP A 497 -13.50 4.60 -0.53
C ASP A 497 -13.74 4.83 0.96
N TRP A 498 -14.85 4.33 1.50
CA TRP A 498 -15.20 4.48 2.93
C TRP A 498 -14.96 3.20 3.72
N ASN A 499 -14.73 2.09 3.02
CA ASN A 499 -14.44 0.79 3.64
C ASN A 499 -12.91 0.50 3.75
N SER A 500 -12.08 1.34 3.13
CA SER A 500 -10.61 1.28 3.11
C SER A 500 -10.03 0.12 2.29
N ASP A 501 -10.72 -0.33 1.23
CA ASP A 501 -10.21 -1.37 0.31
C ASP A 501 -9.46 -0.81 -0.91
N GLY A 502 -9.54 0.51 -1.12
CA GLY A 502 -8.93 1.26 -2.22
C GLY A 502 -9.88 1.54 -3.39
N GLU A 503 -11.12 1.06 -3.36
CA GLU A 503 -12.07 1.16 -4.46
C GLU A 503 -13.32 1.92 -4.04
N PHE A 504 -13.82 2.83 -4.87
CA PHE A 504 -15.16 3.38 -4.67
C PHE A 504 -16.18 2.54 -5.44
N ASN A 505 -16.91 1.68 -4.74
CA ASN A 505 -17.91 0.81 -5.35
C ASN A 505 -19.20 0.70 -4.53
N SER A 506 -20.10 -0.18 -4.98
CA SER A 506 -21.38 -0.43 -4.32
C SER A 506 -21.25 -0.80 -2.83
N ALA A 507 -20.14 -1.41 -2.40
CA ALA A 507 -19.89 -1.77 -1.00
C ALA A 507 -19.76 -0.54 -0.09
N ASP A 508 -19.11 0.53 -0.55
CA ASP A 508 -18.96 1.80 0.18
C ASP A 508 -20.29 2.50 0.36
N LEU A 509 -21.07 2.58 -0.72
CA LEU A 509 -22.42 3.15 -0.65
C LEU A 509 -23.28 2.36 0.35
N VAL A 510 -23.22 1.03 0.32
CA VAL A 510 -23.92 0.19 1.31
C VAL A 510 -23.43 0.49 2.72
N LEU A 511 -22.12 0.60 2.95
CA LEU A 511 -21.56 0.94 4.26
C LEU A 511 -22.07 2.31 4.75
N ALA A 512 -22.02 3.34 3.92
CA ALA A 512 -22.47 4.69 4.28
C ALA A 512 -23.97 4.75 4.62
N PHE A 513 -24.82 4.16 3.76
CA PHE A 513 -26.27 4.16 4.02
C PHE A 513 -26.66 3.26 5.21
N THR A 514 -25.93 2.17 5.46
CA THR A 514 -26.20 1.30 6.62
C THR A 514 -25.69 1.90 7.94
N ASP A 515 -24.67 2.78 7.92
CA ASP A 515 -24.29 3.58 9.08
C ASP A 515 -25.40 4.56 9.50
N GLY A 516 -26.30 4.90 8.56
CA GLY A 516 -27.62 5.46 8.82
C GLY A 516 -27.62 6.97 9.10
N GLY A 517 -26.62 7.69 8.63
CA GLY A 517 -26.43 9.15 8.82
C GLY A 517 -27.08 10.03 7.76
N PHE A 518 -27.50 9.48 6.61
CA PHE A 518 -27.94 10.28 5.46
C PHE A 518 -29.07 11.27 5.80
N GLU A 519 -28.81 12.56 5.58
CA GLU A 519 -29.69 13.71 5.89
C GLU A 519 -30.19 13.75 7.35
N ARG A 520 -29.44 13.20 8.30
CA ARG A 520 -29.78 13.27 9.74
C ARG A 520 -29.10 14.42 10.49
N GLY A 521 -28.18 15.13 9.83
CA GLY A 521 -27.33 16.13 10.46
C GLY A 521 -26.22 15.49 11.31
N PRO A 522 -25.52 16.28 12.16
CA PRO A 522 -24.33 15.82 12.85
C PRO A 522 -24.55 14.62 13.78
N ARG A 523 -23.55 13.73 13.84
CA ARG A 523 -23.60 12.55 14.70
C ARG A 523 -23.66 12.95 16.18
N THR A 524 -24.79 12.69 16.82
CA THR A 524 -24.97 12.98 18.24
C THR A 524 -24.34 11.91 19.12
N ILE A 525 -23.59 12.35 20.14
CA ILE A 525 -23.00 11.48 21.16
C ILE A 525 -24.14 10.85 21.98
N ILE A 526 -24.31 9.52 21.93
CA ILE A 526 -25.12 8.83 22.95
C ILE A 526 -24.25 8.78 24.21
N ALA A 527 -24.44 9.74 25.12
CA ALA A 527 -23.85 9.66 26.44
C ALA A 527 -24.39 8.41 27.14
N VAL A 528 -23.57 7.38 27.28
CA VAL A 528 -23.81 6.34 28.27
C VAL A 528 -23.64 7.02 29.63
N PRO A 529 -24.67 7.11 30.49
CA PRO A 529 -24.48 7.71 31.81
C PRO A 529 -23.47 6.85 32.56
N GLU A 530 -22.34 7.44 32.97
CA GLU A 530 -21.45 6.74 33.88
C GLU A 530 -22.22 6.36 35.15
N PRO A 531 -21.98 5.18 35.74
CA PRO A 531 -22.49 4.90 37.07
C PRO A 531 -21.77 5.84 38.04
N SER A 532 -22.41 6.96 38.36
CA SER A 532 -21.93 7.89 39.38
C SER A 532 -21.66 7.11 40.66
N SER A 533 -20.49 7.33 41.24
CA SER A 533 -19.93 6.68 42.43
C SER A 533 -20.67 6.97 43.75
N THR A 534 -22.00 7.11 43.72
CA THR A 534 -22.84 7.15 44.91
C THR A 534 -23.86 6.03 44.83
N ALA A 535 -23.48 4.88 45.36
CA ALA A 535 -24.37 3.77 45.63
C ALA A 535 -25.48 4.22 46.60
N ASP A 536 -26.71 4.30 46.09
CA ASP A 536 -27.92 4.34 46.92
C ASP A 536 -28.36 2.87 47.13
N PRO A 537 -28.31 2.29 48.35
CA PRO A 537 -28.40 0.84 48.57
C PRO A 537 -29.82 0.26 48.44
N LEU A 538 -30.72 0.90 47.69
CA LEU A 538 -32.10 0.44 47.51
C LEU A 538 -32.38 -0.22 46.15
N PHE A 539 -31.43 -0.22 45.21
CA PHE A 539 -31.66 -0.81 43.88
C PHE A 539 -31.35 -2.32 43.77
N PHE A 540 -30.68 -2.91 44.77
CA PHE A 540 -30.31 -4.34 44.73
C PHE A 540 -31.42 -5.31 45.18
N PHE A 541 -32.59 -4.83 45.61
CA PHE A 541 -33.69 -5.71 46.03
C PHE A 541 -34.72 -6.03 44.93
N ALA A 542 -34.67 -5.39 43.76
CA ALA A 542 -35.66 -5.60 42.70
C ALA A 542 -35.33 -6.73 41.71
N ILE A 543 -34.06 -7.12 41.56
CA ILE A 543 -33.64 -8.12 40.55
C ILE A 543 -33.60 -9.55 41.13
N ALA A 544 -33.52 -9.72 42.45
CA ALA A 544 -33.50 -11.04 43.09
C ALA A 544 -34.90 -11.70 43.21
N TYR A 545 -36.00 -10.96 43.02
CA TYR A 545 -37.37 -11.52 43.12
C TYR A 545 -37.93 -12.05 41.78
N ALA A 546 -37.32 -11.68 40.64
CA ALA A 546 -37.74 -12.14 39.31
C ALA A 546 -37.07 -13.46 38.89
N ALA A 547 -35.90 -13.81 39.44
CA ALA A 547 -35.16 -15.03 39.09
C ALA A 547 -35.63 -16.30 39.85
N ILE A 548 -36.46 -16.17 40.90
CA ILE A 548 -36.92 -17.32 41.72
C ILE A 548 -38.27 -17.89 41.23
N ARG A 549 -38.94 -17.26 40.24
CA ARG A 549 -40.24 -17.74 39.73
C ARG A 549 -40.19 -18.66 38.50
N ASN A 550 -39.05 -18.81 37.84
CA ASN A 550 -38.93 -19.57 36.58
C ASN A 550 -38.23 -20.95 36.67
N LEU A 551 -37.99 -21.48 37.88
CA LEU A 551 -37.45 -22.84 38.07
C LEU A 551 -38.30 -23.72 38.98
N ARG A 552 -39.64 -23.66 38.82
CA ARG A 552 -40.55 -24.72 39.29
C ARG A 552 -41.27 -25.34 38.10
N GLY A 553 -40.68 -26.38 37.54
CA GLY A 553 -41.36 -27.19 36.54
C GLY A 553 -40.47 -28.22 35.87
N THR A 554 -40.16 -29.31 36.59
CA THR A 554 -40.04 -30.73 36.16
C THR A 554 -39.01 -31.49 37.01
N GLY A 555 -39.35 -32.72 37.39
CA GLY A 555 -38.69 -33.55 38.42
C GLY A 555 -37.24 -33.97 38.06
N ARG A 556 -36.52 -34.73 38.88
CA ARG A 556 -36.92 -35.81 39.79
C ARG A 556 -35.69 -36.14 40.66
N LEU A 557 -35.94 -36.56 41.90
CA LEU A 557 -34.95 -37.00 42.89
C LEU A 557 -33.86 -37.92 42.33
N LEU A 558 -32.62 -37.78 42.82
CA LEU A 558 -31.79 -38.89 43.32
C LEU A 558 -30.71 -38.37 44.27
N THR A 559 -30.74 -38.92 45.49
CA THR A 559 -29.86 -38.69 46.63
C THR A 559 -28.49 -39.36 46.45
N THR A 560 -27.41 -38.80 47.00
CA THR A 560 -26.55 -39.42 48.05
C THR A 560 -25.29 -38.60 48.40
N LYS A 561 -25.11 -38.37 49.73
CA LYS A 561 -23.88 -38.30 50.57
C LYS A 561 -22.56 -37.84 49.93
N ALA A 562 -21.95 -36.71 50.32
CA ALA A 562 -21.32 -36.34 51.61
C ALA A 562 -19.92 -36.93 51.86
N SER A 563 -18.98 -36.01 52.16
CA SER A 563 -17.75 -36.13 52.98
C SER A 563 -16.40 -36.30 52.22
N PRO A 564 -15.25 -35.88 52.81
CA PRO A 564 -14.58 -34.63 52.40
C PRO A 564 -13.08 -34.84 52.08
N LEU A 565 -12.40 -33.73 51.75
CA LEU A 565 -10.96 -33.52 51.62
C LEU A 565 -10.08 -34.36 52.57
N PRO A 566 -8.82 -34.60 52.15
CA PRO A 566 -7.76 -34.03 52.97
C PRO A 566 -6.67 -33.29 52.18
N THR A 567 -6.12 -32.34 52.91
CA THR A 567 -4.87 -31.59 52.78
C THR A 567 -3.61 -32.44 52.62
N THR A 568 -2.54 -31.74 52.18
CA THR A 568 -1.07 -31.94 52.31
C THR A 568 -0.44 -31.96 50.91
N SER A 569 0.62 -31.24 50.60
CA SER A 569 1.61 -30.44 51.34
C SER A 569 2.40 -29.64 50.31
#